data_AF-A0A2D6HBF2-F1
#
_entry.id   AF-A0A2D6HBF2-F1
#
_cell.length_a   1.000
_cell.length_b   1.000
_cell.length_c   1.000
_cell.angle_alpha   90.00
_cell.angle_beta   90.00
_cell.angle_gamma   90.00
#
_symmetry.space_group_name_H-M   'P 1'
#
loop_
_entity.id
_entity.type
_entity.pdbx_description
1 polymer ?
#
loop_
_entity_poly.entity_id
_entity_poly.type
_entity_poly.pdbx_seq_one_letter_code
_entity_poly.pdbx_strand_id
1 'polypeptide(L)' 'MHWVIIANFALQVFYGSFMVFAVLRPEGSAGPLWDRAMDLDPELMAMRRAYALETWVAITGLSLYLGVTEVLPRRLKES' A
#
# COMPACT_ATOMS: atom_id res chain seq x y z
N MET A 1 -13.94 -17.75 -4.10
CA MET A 1 -12.63 -17.66 -3.42
C MET A 1 -11.78 -16.45 -3.84
N HIS A 2 -11.91 -15.89 -5.05
CA HIS A 2 -11.15 -14.69 -5.49
C HIS A 2 -11.27 -13.48 -4.54
N TRP A 3 -12.45 -13.28 -3.94
CA TRP A 3 -12.69 -12.17 -3.03
C TRP A 3 -11.79 -12.17 -1.78
N VAL A 4 -11.36 -13.34 -1.30
CA VAL A 4 -10.43 -13.43 -0.14
C VAL A 4 -9.05 -12.89 -0.51
N ILE A 5 -8.57 -13.18 -1.72
CA ILE A 5 -7.27 -12.68 -2.20
C ILE A 5 -7.33 -11.17 -2.38
N ILE A 6 -8.41 -10.67 -2.98
CA ILE A 6 -8.64 -9.22 -3.15
C ILE A 6 -8.71 -8.52 -1.79
N ALA A 7 -9.47 -9.07 -0.83
CA ALA A 7 -9.59 -8.53 0.51
C ALA A 7 -8.24 -8.53 1.25
N ASN A 8 -7.44 -9.60 1.13
CA ASN A 8 -6.12 -9.68 1.74
C ASN A 8 -5.18 -8.59 1.20
N PHE A 9 -5.13 -8.42 -0.13
CA PHE A 9 -4.35 -7.35 -0.74
C PHE A 9 -4.85 -5.96 -0.33
N ALA A 10 -6.16 -5.74 -0.33
CA ALA A 10 -6.74 -4.47 0.10
C ALA A 10 -6.36 -4.16 1.56
N LEU A 11 -6.52 -5.13 2.47
CA LEU A 11 -6.10 -4.99 3.87
C LEU A 11 -4.62 -4.67 3.99
N GLN A 12 -3.76 -5.31 3.20
CA GLN A 12 -2.32 -5.05 3.21
C GLN A 12 -1.98 -3.64 2.71
N VAL A 13 -2.67 -3.15 1.68
CA VAL A 13 -2.54 -1.76 1.20
C VAL A 13 -2.99 -0.77 2.27
N PHE A 14 -4.14 -1.01 2.91
CA PHE A 14 -4.64 -0.18 3.99
C PHE A 14 -3.70 -0.17 5.19
N TYR A 15 -3.21 -1.33 5.60
CA TYR A 15 -2.29 -1.48 6.71
C TYR A 15 -0.97 -0.75 6.46
N GLY A 16 -0.33 -1.00 5.31
CA GLY A 16 0.92 -0.33 4.95
C GLY A 16 0.77 1.19 4.83
N SER A 17 -0.33 1.65 4.24
CA SER A 17 -0.66 3.09 4.19
C SER A 17 -0.86 3.68 5.58
N PHE A 18 -1.59 2.98 6.47
CA PHE A 18 -1.80 3.40 7.84
C PHE A 18 -0.48 3.47 8.63
N MET A 19 0.40 2.49 8.47
CA MET A 19 1.72 2.51 9.09
C MET A 19 2.54 3.73 8.65
N VAL A 20 2.54 4.05 7.35
CA VAL A 20 3.31 5.17 6.80
C VAL A 20 2.77 6.55 7.21
N PHE A 21 1.45 6.72 7.28
CA PHE A 21 0.83 8.04 7.48
C PHE A 21 0.36 8.33 8.91
N ALA A 22 0.06 7.30 9.70
CA ALA A 22 -0.54 7.44 11.03
C ALA A 22 0.33 6.91 12.18
N VAL A 23 1.19 5.90 11.93
CA VAL A 23 2.02 5.28 12.97
C VAL A 23 3.45 5.83 12.95
N LEU A 24 4.13 5.71 11.81
CA LEU A 24 5.54 6.09 11.64
C LEU A 24 5.67 7.58 11.29
N ARG A 25 5.30 8.41 12.28
CA ARG A 25 5.26 9.87 12.16
C ARG A 25 6.07 10.53 13.28
N PRO A 26 6.64 11.73 13.03
CA PRO A 26 7.19 12.54 14.12
C PRO A 26 6.06 13.08 15.00
N GLU A 27 6.34 13.24 16.29
CA GLU A 27 5.40 13.77 17.28
C GLU A 27 4.83 15.12 16.81
N GLY A 28 3.50 15.26 16.90
CA GLY A 28 2.80 16.50 16.52
C GLY A 28 2.49 16.68 15.02
N SER A 29 2.83 15.74 14.14
CA SER A 29 2.40 15.76 12.73
C SER A 29 1.54 14.57 12.37
N ALA A 30 0.64 14.70 11.39
CA ALA A 30 -0.13 13.59 10.82
C ALA A 30 -0.11 13.69 9.29
N GLY A 31 0.15 12.58 8.59
CA GLY A 31 0.15 12.55 7.13
C GLY A 31 1.55 12.53 6.47
N PRO A 32 1.69 13.08 5.25
CA PRO A 32 2.95 13.08 4.52
C PRO A 32 4.01 13.91 5.26
N LEU A 33 5.27 13.46 5.23
CA LEU A 33 6.39 14.19 5.83
C LEU A 33 6.60 15.58 5.20
N TRP A 34 6.24 15.75 3.92
CA TRP A 34 6.55 16.94 3.12
C TRP A 34 8.00 17.39 3.38
N ASP A 35 8.20 18.48 4.12
CA ASP A 35 9.53 19.06 4.40
C ASP A 35 10.18 18.59 5.72
N ARG A 36 9.47 17.81 6.55
CA ARG A 36 9.95 17.32 7.87
C ARG A 36 10.80 16.05 7.77
N ALA A 37 11.21 15.65 6.56
CA ALA A 37 11.93 14.41 6.33
C ALA A 37 13.32 14.39 7.00
N MET A 38 13.98 15.55 7.14
CA MET A 38 15.30 15.66 7.75
C MET A 38 15.26 15.65 9.29
N ASP A 39 14.09 15.90 9.89
CA ASP A 39 13.93 15.94 11.35
C ASP A 39 13.60 14.55 11.93
N LEU A 40 13.46 13.53 11.07
CA LEU A 40 13.13 12.18 11.49
C LEU A 40 14.37 11.38 11.88
N ASP A 41 14.25 10.56 12.91
CA ASP A 41 15.27 9.56 13.23
C ASP A 41 15.52 8.67 11.98
N PRO A 42 16.79 8.46 11.58
CA PRO A 42 17.15 7.58 10.47
C PRO A 42 16.51 6.19 10.55
N GLU A 43 16.35 5.61 11.75
CA GLU A 43 15.73 4.30 11.94
C GLU A 43 14.22 4.33 11.61
N LEU A 44 13.50 5.35 12.11
CA LEU A 44 12.09 5.58 11.78
C LEU A 44 11.89 5.81 10.28
N MET A 45 12.80 6.53 9.63
CA MET A 45 12.72 6.79 8.19
C MET A 45 12.96 5.51 7.37
N ALA A 46 13.89 4.66 7.80
CA ALA A 46 14.12 3.36 7.17
C ALA A 46 12.87 2.46 7.28
N MET A 47 12.26 2.38 8.46
CA MET A 47 11.00 1.62 8.67
C MET A 47 9.86 2.16 7.79
N ARG A 48 9.69 3.48 7.73
CA ARG A 48 8.64 4.10 6.91
C ARG A 48 8.81 3.76 5.43
N ARG A 49 10.04 3.74 4.93
CA ARG A 49 10.35 3.36 3.54
C ARG A 49 10.08 1.88 3.29
N ALA A 50 10.36 0.99 4.25
CA ALA A 50 10.04 -0.43 4.13
C ALA A 50 8.53 -0.66 3.99
N TYR A 51 7.71 -0.08 4.86
CA TYR A 51 6.24 -0.19 4.75
C TYR A 51 5.68 0.47 3.48
N ALA A 52 6.29 1.57 3.02
CA ALA A 52 5.93 2.17 1.74
C ALA A 52 6.18 1.22 0.57
N LEU A 53 7.33 0.53 0.55
CA LEU A 53 7.64 -0.49 -0.45
C LEU A 53 6.65 -1.66 -0.40
N GLU A 54 6.35 -2.17 0.79
CA GLU A 54 5.34 -3.24 0.97
C GLU A 54 3.97 -2.82 0.42
N THR A 55 3.57 -1.57 0.66
CA THR A 55 2.32 -1.01 0.15
C THR A 55 2.32 -0.97 -1.38
N TRP A 56 3.41 -0.49 -2.00
CA TRP A 56 3.54 -0.45 -3.46
C TRP A 56 3.53 -1.83 -4.10
N VAL A 57 4.19 -2.81 -3.47
CA VAL A 57 4.16 -4.20 -3.91
C VAL A 57 2.75 -4.77 -3.81
N ALA A 58 2.03 -4.50 -2.71
CA ALA A 58 0.65 -4.94 -2.54
C ALA A 58 -0.30 -4.30 -3.57
N ILE A 59 -0.16 -3.00 -3.87
CA ILE A 59 -0.93 -2.31 -4.92
C ILE A 59 -0.66 -2.94 -6.29
N THR A 60 0.61 -3.20 -6.60
CA THR A 60 1.00 -3.81 -7.87
C THR A 60 0.42 -5.22 -7.99
N GLY A 61 0.55 -6.04 -6.94
CA GLY A 61 -0.02 -7.39 -6.88
C GLY A 61 -1.54 -7.38 -7.05
N LEU A 62 -2.25 -6.48 -6.36
CA LEU A 62 -3.69 -6.30 -6.49
C LEU A 62 -4.09 -5.90 -7.92
N SER A 63 -3.37 -4.96 -8.51
CA SER A 63 -3.64 -4.47 -9.86
C SER A 63 -3.48 -5.56 -10.92
N LEU A 64 -2.39 -6.33 -10.83
CA LEU A 64 -2.15 -7.48 -11.71
C LEU A 64 -3.20 -8.57 -11.50
N TYR A 65 -3.53 -8.87 -10.25
CA TYR A 65 -4.54 -9.88 -9.92
C TYR A 65 -5.90 -9.53 -10.50
N LEU A 66 -6.39 -8.30 -10.28
CA LEU A 66 -7.65 -7.82 -10.85
C LEU A 66 -7.60 -7.80 -12.38
N GLY A 67 -6.48 -7.36 -12.96
CA GLY A 67 -6.28 -7.33 -14.41
C GLY A 67 -6.45 -8.71 -15.05
N VAL A 68 -5.80 -9.74 -14.49
CA VAL A 68 -5.80 -11.10 -15.05
C VAL A 68 -7.08 -11.87 -14.71
N THR A 69 -7.61 -11.72 -13.49
CA THR A 69 -8.69 -12.59 -13.00
C THR A 69 -10.09 -11.99 -13.17
N GLU A 70 -10.23 -10.67 -13.14
CA GLU A 70 -11.54 -10.01 -13.23
C GLU A 70 -11.70 -9.24 -14.55
N VAL A 71 -10.72 -8.44 -14.96
CA VAL A 71 -10.83 -7.56 -16.13
C VAL A 71 -10.71 -8.35 -17.42
N LEU A 72 -9.64 -9.12 -17.61
CA LEU A 72 -9.40 -9.87 -18.85
C LEU A 72 -10.53 -10.88 -19.17
N PRO A 73 -11.01 -11.72 -18.22
CA PRO A 73 -12.05 -12.71 -18.52
C PRO A 73 -13.41 -12.08 -18.80
N ARG A 74 -13.72 -10.93 -18.19
CA ARG A 74 -14.94 -10.17 -18.51
C ARG A 74 -14.90 -9.64 -19.93
N ARG A 75 -13.77 -9.04 -20.35
CA ARG A 75 -13.60 -8.53 -21.72
C ARG A 75 -13.69 -9.62 -22.78
N LEU A 76 -13.14 -10.80 -22.52
CA LEU A 76 -13.20 -11.94 -23.45
C LEU A 76 -14.60 -12.59 -23.55
N LYS A 77 -15.45 -12.45 -22.53
CA LYS A 77 -16.85 -12.90 -22.58
C LYS A 77 -17.78 -11.94 -23.33
N GLU A 78 -17.35 -10.69 -23.52
CA GLU A 78 -18.13 -9.64 -24.19
C GLU A 78 -17.89 -9.60 -25.72
N SER A 79 -16.87 -10.28 -26.25
CA SER A 79 -16.59 -10.39 -27.71
C SER A 79 -17.13 -11.69 -28.30
#